data_AF-A0A937YZP8-F1
#
_entry.id   AF-A0A937YZP8-F1
#
_cell.length_a   1.000
_cell.length_b   1.000
_cell.length_c   1.000
_cell.angle_alpha   90.00
_cell.angle_beta   90.00
_cell.angle_gamma   90.00
#
_symmetry.space_group_name_H-M   'P 1'
#
loop_
_entity.id
_entity.type
_entity.pdbx_description
1 polymer ?
#
loop_
_entity_poly.entity_id
_entity_poly.type
_entity_poly.pdbx_seq_one_letter_code
_entity_poly.pdbx_strand_id
1 'polypeptide(L)'
;MPRIQCESPPPVFPLLSTRMMPPWGSCARGLPFRRKRIRLSGDRRRSPMSVCHVARTIGGWAFRMSVTARLRLPAKACSSVTRTESVGPDSLVHIRCAPSKSLRRVQGSGASWAKAPDSNASAVNRAGIGGLPSAVIEARPPAGWVTWKEIPAREGVGKEWHGQPARARIPSSNRGMELTMTKRERVQAAVAGGETDRVPYSFWYHFTWIEDKAGEEFIQAEIDFATRHEVDFLKVMHDAPYDMPPSLPAIEHAAHWRLIEPLDVRRGHFGRHLEALKRIRASLPDDRPLVDTVFHCFAYAQRIAAARPLVLDHLQEDPEAVAYGLQVIGETLKRWAKVTIEEEGVLDGIFLAINGVSGEFTDAATYEQVMLQVDRECLQAGRDAGGWLNIAHLHGPDLHFDLGLALPYNALSWSDRAFGPSLAAARARTNSCLIGGINEVTGDQVPPEAIRAEGKDAIAQVDGKGLILTCGCAFPTPTPEENLRAVREAAVGG
;
A
#
# COMPACT_ATOMS: atom_id res chain seq x y z
N MET A 1 55.42 16.36 17.46
CA MET A 1 54.23 15.73 18.10
C MET A 1 53.94 16.49 19.38
N PRO A 2 52.73 17.05 19.53
CA PRO A 2 51.66 16.37 20.26
C PRO A 2 50.30 16.38 19.53
N ARG A 3 49.33 15.65 20.11
CA ARG A 3 48.01 15.27 19.57
C ARG A 3 46.86 16.09 20.21
N ILE A 4 45.88 16.42 19.36
CA ILE A 4 44.40 16.42 19.54
C ILE A 4 43.74 17.50 20.42
N GLN A 5 42.79 18.24 19.83
CA GLN A 5 41.38 18.30 20.28
C GLN A 5 40.43 18.69 19.13
N CYS A 6 39.32 17.94 19.02
CA CYS A 6 38.21 18.18 18.10
C CYS A 6 37.27 19.25 18.67
N GLU A 7 36.83 20.19 17.84
CA GLU A 7 35.71 21.10 18.14
C GLU A 7 34.47 20.70 17.32
N SER A 8 33.32 20.74 17.99
CA SER A 8 31.98 20.42 17.48
C SER A 8 31.46 21.47 16.48
N PRO A 9 30.57 21.10 15.53
CA PRO A 9 29.88 22.09 14.69
C PRO A 9 28.68 22.75 15.43
N PRO A 10 28.27 23.96 15.03
CA PRO A 10 27.20 24.75 15.67
C PRO A 10 25.78 24.23 15.35
N PRO A 11 24.74 24.66 16.12
CA PRO A 11 23.41 24.06 16.06
C PRO A 11 22.60 24.50 14.82
N VAL A 12 21.81 23.56 14.31
CA VAL A 12 20.83 23.75 13.22
C VAL A 12 19.48 24.19 13.81
N PHE A 13 18.92 25.29 13.32
CA PHE A 13 17.58 25.77 13.67
C PHE A 13 16.48 24.94 12.96
N PRO A 14 15.31 24.68 13.58
CA PRO A 14 14.24 23.93 12.96
C PRO A 14 13.45 24.78 11.96
N LEU A 15 13.24 24.24 10.75
CA LEU A 15 12.30 24.79 9.76
C LEU A 15 10.86 24.50 10.21
N LEU A 16 10.07 25.57 10.29
CA LEU A 16 8.64 25.56 10.61
C LEU A 16 7.85 24.80 9.54
N SER A 17 6.97 23.90 10.00
CA SER A 17 6.02 23.18 9.17
C SER A 17 4.93 24.10 8.60
N THR A 18 4.83 24.15 7.29
CA THR A 18 3.70 24.77 6.58
C THR A 18 2.51 23.81 6.61
N ARG A 19 1.44 24.22 7.31
CA ARG A 19 0.12 23.57 7.25
C ARG A 19 -0.40 23.56 5.81
N MET A 20 -0.72 22.37 5.28
CA MET A 20 -1.50 22.20 4.06
C MET A 20 -2.96 22.65 4.29
N MET A 21 -3.46 23.52 3.41
CA MET A 21 -4.89 23.74 3.19
C MET A 21 -5.43 22.69 2.20
N PRO A 22 -6.71 22.27 2.30
CA PRO A 22 -7.28 21.30 1.37
C PRO A 22 -7.65 21.94 0.01
N PRO A 23 -7.64 21.18 -1.10
CA PRO A 23 -8.09 21.67 -2.38
C PRO A 23 -9.62 21.80 -2.41
N TRP A 24 -10.07 22.80 -3.16
CA TRP A 24 -11.45 23.23 -3.29
C TRP A 24 -12.32 22.17 -3.98
N GLY A 25 -13.47 21.88 -3.38
CA GLY A 25 -14.50 21.03 -3.95
C GLY A 25 -15.19 21.65 -5.17
N SER A 26 -15.27 20.88 -6.24
CA SER A 26 -16.15 21.10 -7.38
C SER A 26 -17.59 20.77 -7.02
N CYS A 27 -18.49 21.76 -7.08
CA CYS A 27 -19.93 21.54 -6.99
C CYS A 27 -20.56 21.47 -8.39
N ALA A 28 -21.45 20.48 -8.59
CA ALA A 28 -22.05 20.12 -9.86
C ALA A 28 -23.26 21.00 -10.28
N ARG A 29 -23.34 21.22 -11.61
CA ARG A 29 -24.46 21.40 -12.56
C ARG A 29 -25.84 21.95 -12.11
N GLY A 30 -26.39 22.88 -12.91
CA GLY A 30 -27.85 23.10 -13.01
C GLY A 30 -28.40 24.29 -13.84
N LEU A 31 -28.41 24.16 -15.18
CA LEU A 31 -29.47 24.59 -16.16
C LEU A 31 -29.85 26.10 -16.36
N PRO A 32 -30.53 26.47 -17.49
CA PRO A 32 -30.06 27.52 -18.39
C PRO A 32 -30.92 28.80 -18.41
N PHE A 33 -30.33 29.95 -18.78
CA PHE A 33 -31.11 31.14 -19.13
C PHE A 33 -30.60 31.88 -20.38
N ARG A 34 -31.44 31.78 -21.41
CA ARG A 34 -31.78 32.69 -22.52
C ARG A 34 -30.78 33.76 -22.97
N ARG A 35 -30.48 33.65 -24.28
CA ARG A 35 -30.02 34.70 -25.20
C ARG A 35 -30.67 36.07 -24.93
N LYS A 36 -29.83 37.11 -24.85
CA LYS A 36 -30.12 38.43 -25.43
C LYS A 36 -28.87 38.97 -26.13
N ARG A 37 -29.02 39.19 -27.44
CA ARG A 37 -28.10 39.96 -28.28
C ARG A 37 -28.09 41.41 -27.81
N ILE A 38 -26.91 42.00 -27.69
CA ILE A 38 -26.70 43.42 -27.96
C ILE A 38 -25.47 43.52 -28.87
N ARG A 39 -25.68 44.03 -30.09
CA ARG A 39 -24.66 44.51 -31.04
C ARG A 39 -24.26 45.92 -30.63
N LEU A 40 -22.98 46.27 -30.77
CA LEU A 40 -22.41 47.56 -31.25
C LEU A 40 -20.91 47.27 -31.49
N SER A 41 -20.38 47.06 -32.70
CA SER A 41 -20.05 47.98 -33.83
C SER A 41 -18.85 48.93 -33.59
N GLY A 42 -17.84 48.84 -34.47
CA GLY A 42 -16.74 49.83 -34.67
C GLY A 42 -15.36 49.23 -34.39
N ASP A 43 -14.63 48.64 -35.35
CA ASP A 43 -13.94 49.15 -36.54
C ASP A 43 -12.55 49.80 -36.28
N ARG A 44 -11.57 49.26 -37.02
CA ARG A 44 -10.21 49.71 -37.42
C ARG A 44 -8.98 49.69 -36.47
N ARG A 45 -8.06 48.80 -36.88
CA ARG A 45 -6.65 49.02 -37.32
C ARG A 45 -5.72 49.91 -36.49
N ARG A 46 -4.62 49.33 -36.00
CA ARG A 46 -3.20 49.57 -36.41
C ARG A 46 -2.23 49.10 -35.30
N SER A 47 -1.25 48.27 -35.68
CA SER A 47 0.03 48.07 -34.96
C SER A 47 1.00 49.24 -35.25
N PRO A 48 2.28 49.27 -34.81
CA PRO A 48 3.01 48.56 -33.76
C PRO A 48 3.90 49.52 -32.89
N MET A 49 4.82 48.93 -32.10
CA MET A 49 6.14 49.46 -31.66
C MET A 49 6.33 50.07 -30.26
N SER A 50 7.17 49.34 -29.49
CA SER A 50 8.43 49.78 -28.87
C SER A 50 8.49 50.26 -27.41
N VAL A 51 9.12 49.39 -26.61
CA VAL A 51 10.28 49.63 -25.70
C VAL A 51 10.22 50.81 -24.72
N CYS A 52 10.30 50.52 -23.41
CA CYS A 52 11.31 51.13 -22.54
C CYS A 52 11.50 50.36 -21.22
N HIS A 53 12.76 50.03 -20.92
CA HIS A 53 13.26 49.64 -19.60
C HIS A 53 13.13 50.80 -18.59
N VAL A 54 12.81 50.48 -17.33
CA VAL A 54 13.34 51.20 -16.17
C VAL A 54 13.64 50.20 -15.06
N ALA A 55 14.92 50.13 -14.68
CA ALA A 55 15.38 49.61 -13.41
C ALA A 55 15.61 50.79 -12.46
N ARG A 56 15.17 50.70 -11.19
CA ARG A 56 16.01 50.85 -9.97
C ARG A 56 15.22 51.18 -8.68
N THR A 57 15.53 50.35 -7.68
CA THR A 57 15.83 50.63 -6.25
C THR A 57 14.78 51.09 -5.23
N ILE A 58 14.69 50.26 -4.18
CA ILE A 58 14.79 50.49 -2.72
C ILE A 58 13.71 51.35 -2.03
N GLY A 59 13.05 50.73 -1.06
CA GLY A 59 12.33 51.42 0.01
C GLY A 59 11.64 50.44 0.97
N GLY A 60 12.30 50.10 2.08
CA GLY A 60 11.73 49.24 3.11
C GLY A 60 10.62 49.92 3.90
N TRP A 61 9.58 49.16 4.26
CA TRP A 61 8.62 49.49 5.31
C TRP A 61 8.24 48.21 6.06
N ALA A 62 8.47 48.23 7.37
CA ALA A 62 8.06 47.19 8.29
C ALA A 62 6.54 47.27 8.53
N PHE A 63 5.81 46.18 8.30
CA PHE A 63 4.42 46.03 8.74
C PHE A 63 4.35 45.06 9.91
N ARG A 64 3.96 45.58 11.08
CA ARG A 64 3.40 44.80 12.19
C ARG A 64 2.00 44.35 11.76
N MET A 65 1.80 43.05 11.54
CA MET A 65 0.45 42.46 11.53
C MET A 65 0.15 41.89 12.92
N SER A 66 -0.77 42.54 13.63
CA SER A 66 -1.48 41.97 14.77
C SER A 66 -2.63 41.10 14.23
N VAL A 67 -2.52 39.79 14.36
CA VAL A 67 -3.65 38.87 14.09
C VAL A 67 -4.42 38.68 15.39
N THR A 68 -5.60 39.28 15.49
CA THR A 68 -6.59 38.95 16.53
C THR A 68 -7.42 37.76 16.05
N ALA A 69 -7.11 36.56 16.51
CA ALA A 69 -7.94 35.39 16.28
C ALA A 69 -9.09 35.37 17.31
N ARG A 70 -10.32 35.64 16.87
CA ARG A 70 -11.53 35.35 17.66
C ARG A 70 -11.89 33.87 17.51
N LEU A 71 -11.55 33.07 18.52
CA LEU A 71 -12.07 31.72 18.69
C LEU A 71 -13.52 31.79 19.20
N ARG A 72 -14.47 31.29 18.40
CA ARG A 72 -15.81 30.90 18.88
C ARG A 72 -15.72 29.46 19.36
N LEU A 73 -15.82 29.23 20.67
CA LEU A 73 -16.11 27.93 21.25
C LEU A 73 -17.59 27.87 21.65
N PRO A 74 -18.28 26.73 21.45
CA PRO A 74 -19.65 26.57 21.92
C PRO A 74 -19.68 26.43 23.44
N ALA A 75 -20.57 27.20 24.06
CA ALA A 75 -20.83 27.19 25.50
C ALA A 75 -21.81 26.07 25.89
N LYS A 76 -21.47 25.33 26.96
CA LYS A 76 -22.30 24.68 28.00
C LYS A 76 -21.37 23.63 28.68
N ALA A 77 -21.13 23.57 29.98
CA ALA A 77 -21.78 24.16 31.14
C ALA A 77 -20.83 24.18 32.36
N CYS A 78 -21.08 25.15 33.26
CA CYS A 78 -20.75 25.20 34.69
C CYS A 78 -19.28 25.14 35.14
N SER A 79 -18.80 25.88 36.14
CA SER A 79 -19.21 27.06 36.91
C SER A 79 -18.17 27.18 38.03
N SER A 80 -17.65 28.39 38.27
CA SER A 80 -16.79 28.84 39.41
C SER A 80 -15.43 28.11 39.56
N VAL A 81 -14.28 28.77 39.79
CA VAL A 81 -13.96 29.77 40.82
C VAL A 81 -12.77 30.63 40.36
N THR A 82 -12.80 31.88 40.83
CA THR A 82 -11.84 32.98 40.73
C THR A 82 -10.50 32.76 41.44
N ARG A 83 -9.36 32.99 40.74
CA ARG A 83 -8.25 33.85 41.23
C ARG A 83 -7.23 34.10 40.12
N THR A 84 -6.98 35.37 39.81
CA THR A 84 -5.86 35.84 39.01
C THR A 84 -4.68 36.14 39.92
N GLU A 85 -3.55 35.46 39.72
CA GLU A 85 -2.24 35.92 40.19
C GLU A 85 -1.27 35.91 39.00
N SER A 86 -0.58 37.03 38.81
CA SER A 86 0.43 37.28 37.78
C SER A 86 1.73 36.58 38.16
N VAL A 87 2.29 35.76 37.26
CA VAL A 87 3.65 35.23 37.38
C VAL A 87 4.38 35.44 36.05
N GLY A 88 5.57 36.03 36.13
CA GLY A 88 6.40 36.43 34.99
C GLY A 88 7.01 35.26 34.20
N PRO A 89 7.77 35.57 33.14
CA PRO A 89 8.34 34.57 32.25
C PRO A 89 9.54 33.92 32.94
N ASP A 90 9.31 32.83 33.65
CA ASP A 90 10.25 31.74 33.96
C ASP A 90 9.72 30.90 35.13
N SER A 91 8.67 30.11 34.90
CA SER A 91 8.17 29.14 35.90
C SER A 91 7.68 27.86 35.23
N LEU A 92 8.40 26.77 35.50
CA LEU A 92 8.06 25.39 35.12
C LEU A 92 6.84 24.91 35.91
N VAL A 93 5.78 24.49 35.21
CA VAL A 93 4.62 23.81 35.80
C VAL A 93 4.83 22.30 35.71
N HIS A 94 5.00 21.64 36.86
CA HIS A 94 4.93 20.18 36.97
C HIS A 94 3.46 19.74 37.09
N ILE A 95 2.96 18.99 36.11
CA ILE A 95 1.67 18.29 36.22
C ILE A 95 1.95 16.85 36.65
N ARG A 96 1.56 16.50 37.89
CA ARG A 96 1.46 15.10 38.34
C ARG A 96 0.03 14.61 38.09
N CYS A 97 -0.13 13.59 37.26
CA CYS A 97 -1.38 12.83 37.17
C CYS A 97 -1.36 11.67 38.18
N ALA A 98 -2.37 11.62 39.05
CA ALA A 98 -2.63 10.49 39.93
C ALA A 98 -3.55 9.46 39.23
N PRO A 99 -3.34 8.14 39.43
CA PRO A 99 -4.21 7.13 38.82
C PRO A 99 -5.50 6.92 39.63
N SER A 100 -6.63 6.89 38.94
CA SER A 100 -7.94 6.54 39.49
C SER A 100 -8.05 5.03 39.72
N LYS A 101 -8.38 4.64 40.96
CA LYS A 101 -8.69 3.29 41.40
C LYS A 101 -10.08 2.85 40.92
N SER A 102 -10.20 1.69 40.28
CA SER A 102 -11.24 0.69 40.61
C SER A 102 -10.94 -0.66 39.94
N LEU A 103 -10.37 -1.60 40.70
CA LEU A 103 -10.38 -3.02 40.38
C LEU A 103 -10.87 -3.77 41.62
N ARG A 104 -11.96 -4.53 41.44
CA ARG A 104 -12.50 -5.44 42.45
C ARG A 104 -11.60 -6.67 42.54
N ARG A 105 -11.36 -7.06 43.79
CA ARG A 105 -10.63 -8.24 44.27
C ARG A 105 -11.44 -9.52 44.01
N VAL A 106 -10.79 -10.57 43.52
CA VAL A 106 -11.11 -11.96 43.85
C VAL A 106 -9.80 -12.61 44.33
N GLN A 107 -9.85 -13.27 45.49
CA GLN A 107 -8.74 -13.86 46.23
C GLN A 107 -8.67 -15.38 46.06
N GLY A 108 -7.45 -15.91 46.23
CA GLY A 108 -7.11 -17.31 46.58
C GLY A 108 -6.69 -18.14 45.37
N SER A 109 -5.61 -18.93 45.35
CA SER A 109 -4.62 -19.41 46.33
C SER A 109 -3.44 -19.95 45.48
N GLY A 110 -2.18 -19.62 45.69
CA GLY A 110 -1.31 -20.26 46.69
C GLY A 110 -0.52 -21.44 46.08
N ALA A 111 0.74 -21.23 45.69
CA ALA A 111 1.84 -22.21 45.73
C ALA A 111 3.13 -21.55 45.23
N SER A 112 4.25 -21.97 45.79
CA SER A 112 5.50 -21.22 45.89
C SER A 112 6.73 -22.06 45.53
N TRP A 113 7.78 -21.40 45.05
CA TRP A 113 9.21 -21.75 45.06
C TRP A 113 9.73 -22.94 44.23
N ALA A 114 10.59 -22.64 43.24
CA ALA A 114 11.94 -23.20 43.12
C ALA A 114 12.81 -22.32 42.20
N LYS A 115 14.09 -22.15 42.56
CA LYS A 115 15.10 -21.27 41.95
C LYS A 115 16.30 -22.13 41.52
N ALA A 116 16.85 -21.83 40.33
CA ALA A 116 18.25 -22.02 39.88
C ALA A 116 18.76 -23.47 39.62
N PRO A 117 19.81 -23.70 38.78
CA PRO A 117 20.85 -22.72 38.40
C PRO A 117 21.32 -22.66 36.93
N ASP A 118 22.01 -21.54 36.67
CA ASP A 118 22.92 -21.26 35.56
C ASP A 118 24.13 -22.20 35.52
N SER A 119 24.72 -22.38 34.33
CA SER A 119 26.12 -22.78 34.18
C SER A 119 26.82 -22.12 32.98
N ASN A 120 27.96 -21.51 33.31
CA ASN A 120 29.16 -21.09 32.55
C ASN A 120 29.40 -21.75 31.16
N ALA A 121 29.82 -21.07 30.09
CA ALA A 121 30.99 -20.21 29.80
C ALA A 121 32.12 -20.91 29.00
N SER A 122 32.75 -20.13 28.10
CA SER A 122 34.08 -20.24 27.46
C SER A 122 34.33 -21.09 26.19
N ALA A 123 34.42 -20.37 25.05
CA ALA A 123 35.56 -20.17 24.13
C ALA A 123 36.57 -21.32 23.79
N VAL A 124 36.95 -21.44 22.50
CA VAL A 124 38.32 -21.19 21.92
C VAL A 124 38.60 -21.96 20.59
N ASN A 125 39.13 -21.20 19.60
CA ASN A 125 40.06 -21.48 18.46
C ASN A 125 39.72 -22.16 17.10
N ARG A 126 39.88 -21.32 16.07
CA ARG A 126 40.67 -21.33 14.79
C ARG A 126 41.25 -22.62 14.15
N ALA A 127 41.33 -22.47 12.81
CA ALA A 127 42.17 -23.13 11.76
C ALA A 127 41.52 -24.36 11.11
N GLY A 128 41.52 -24.59 9.79
CA GLY A 128 42.13 -23.96 8.62
C GLY A 128 42.36 -25.03 7.53
N ILE A 129 42.05 -24.72 6.27
CA ILE A 129 42.56 -25.32 5.01
C ILE A 129 42.08 -26.74 4.60
N GLY A 130 41.64 -26.87 3.33
CA GLY A 130 41.77 -28.10 2.55
C GLY A 130 40.55 -28.48 1.71
N GLY A 131 40.64 -28.38 0.38
CA GLY A 131 39.55 -28.66 -0.55
C GLY A 131 39.47 -30.10 -1.07
N LEU A 132 38.23 -30.46 -1.48
CA LEU A 132 37.75 -31.45 -2.48
C LEU A 132 37.97 -32.96 -2.22
N PRO A 133 37.17 -33.89 -2.80
CA PRO A 133 36.07 -33.73 -3.77
C PRO A 133 34.73 -34.45 -3.43
N SER A 134 33.75 -34.17 -4.29
CA SER A 134 32.43 -34.76 -4.56
C SER A 134 32.07 -36.13 -3.95
N ALA A 135 30.93 -36.17 -3.25
CA ALA A 135 30.14 -37.39 -3.04
C ALA A 135 28.65 -37.07 -3.21
N VAL A 136 28.02 -37.80 -4.14
CA VAL A 136 26.58 -37.87 -4.38
C VAL A 136 25.92 -38.45 -3.13
N ILE A 137 24.99 -37.72 -2.52
CA ILE A 137 24.10 -38.25 -1.48
C ILE A 137 22.67 -38.16 -2.01
N GLU A 138 22.17 -39.30 -2.48
CA GLU A 138 20.75 -39.54 -2.68
C GLU A 138 20.06 -39.60 -1.31
N ALA A 139 19.24 -38.60 -0.99
CA ALA A 139 18.37 -38.62 0.17
C ALA A 139 16.99 -39.18 -0.23
N ARG A 140 16.67 -40.35 0.32
CA ARG A 140 15.34 -40.99 0.23
C ARG A 140 14.26 -40.15 0.93
N PRO A 141 13.04 -40.05 0.39
CA PRO A 141 11.93 -39.41 1.09
C PRO A 141 11.40 -40.31 2.25
N PRO A 142 10.91 -39.71 3.34
CA PRO A 142 10.36 -40.45 4.48
C PRO A 142 9.03 -41.15 4.14
N ALA A 143 8.83 -42.29 4.79
CA ALA A 143 7.70 -43.20 4.63
C ALA A 143 6.34 -42.53 4.88
N GLY A 144 5.37 -42.76 3.98
CA GLY A 144 3.99 -42.29 4.18
C GLY A 144 3.12 -42.11 2.93
N TRP A 145 3.57 -42.51 1.73
CA TRP A 145 2.79 -42.34 0.50
C TRP A 145 2.09 -43.64 0.09
N VAL A 146 0.76 -43.62 0.14
CA VAL A 146 -0.12 -44.64 -0.43
C VAL A 146 -0.13 -44.49 -1.95
N THR A 147 0.35 -45.51 -2.66
CA THR A 147 0.28 -45.59 -4.11
C THR A 147 -1.10 -46.09 -4.53
N TRP A 148 -1.73 -45.39 -5.48
CA TRP A 148 -2.94 -45.85 -6.15
C TRP A 148 -2.63 -47.12 -6.94
N LYS A 149 -3.12 -48.27 -6.45
CA LYS A 149 -3.12 -49.52 -7.20
C LYS A 149 -4.46 -49.69 -7.93
N GLU A 150 -4.33 -49.67 -9.25
CA GLU A 150 -5.13 -50.35 -10.28
C GLU A 150 -6.30 -51.23 -9.79
N ILE A 151 -7.51 -50.84 -10.19
CA ILE A 151 -8.71 -51.67 -10.12
C ILE A 151 -8.68 -52.64 -11.30
N PRO A 152 -8.72 -53.97 -11.12
CA PRO A 152 -8.87 -54.89 -12.23
C PRO A 152 -10.32 -54.90 -12.70
N ALA A 153 -10.53 -54.68 -14.00
CA ALA A 153 -11.76 -54.98 -14.69
C ALA A 153 -12.09 -56.48 -14.57
N ARG A 154 -13.35 -56.81 -14.28
CA ARG A 154 -13.89 -58.15 -14.54
C ARG A 154 -15.17 -58.05 -15.34
N GLU A 155 -15.13 -58.72 -16.48
CA GLU A 155 -16.22 -58.95 -17.41
C GLU A 155 -17.26 -59.93 -16.84
N GLY A 156 -18.53 -59.60 -17.10
CA GLY A 156 -19.63 -60.46 -17.55
C GLY A 156 -19.92 -61.78 -16.83
N VAL A 157 -21.11 -61.86 -16.21
CA VAL A 157 -22.11 -62.90 -16.50
C VAL A 157 -23.52 -62.32 -16.28
N GLY A 158 -24.34 -62.33 -17.32
CA GLY A 158 -25.73 -61.88 -17.27
C GLY A 158 -26.64 -62.86 -16.52
N LYS A 159 -27.68 -62.31 -15.90
CA LYS A 159 -28.97 -62.96 -15.64
C LYS A 159 -30.01 -61.86 -15.46
N GLU A 160 -30.98 -61.83 -16.37
CA GLU A 160 -32.21 -61.06 -16.24
C GLU A 160 -32.94 -61.47 -14.96
N TRP A 161 -33.30 -60.47 -14.15
CA TRP A 161 -34.25 -60.62 -13.05
C TRP A 161 -35.31 -59.53 -13.21
N HIS A 162 -36.49 -59.95 -13.64
CA HIS A 162 -37.70 -59.16 -13.57
C HIS A 162 -38.23 -59.17 -12.14
N GLY A 163 -38.18 -58.02 -11.49
CA GLY A 163 -38.83 -57.78 -10.20
C GLY A 163 -38.50 -56.38 -9.73
N GLN A 164 -39.48 -55.47 -9.73
CA GLN A 164 -39.37 -54.18 -9.07
C GLN A 164 -39.40 -54.39 -7.55
N PRO A 165 -38.41 -53.89 -6.78
CA PRO A 165 -38.60 -53.64 -5.37
C PRO A 165 -38.63 -52.12 -5.12
N ALA A 166 -39.74 -51.64 -4.57
CA ALA A 166 -39.81 -50.32 -3.96
C ALA A 166 -38.71 -50.20 -2.87
N ARG A 167 -37.83 -49.21 -2.96
CA ARG A 167 -36.91 -48.85 -1.88
C ARG A 167 -36.71 -47.34 -1.75
N ALA A 168 -37.19 -46.87 -0.61
CA ALA A 168 -36.66 -45.82 0.27
C ALA A 168 -36.10 -44.55 -0.38
N ARG A 169 -36.76 -43.42 -0.08
CA ARG A 169 -36.09 -42.11 -0.04
C ARG A 169 -34.89 -42.24 0.89
N ILE A 170 -33.70 -42.30 0.32
CA ILE A 170 -32.47 -41.94 1.01
C ILE A 170 -32.63 -40.44 1.32
N PRO A 171 -32.66 -40.00 2.59
CA PRO A 171 -32.52 -38.58 2.84
C PRO A 171 -31.13 -38.23 2.35
N SER A 172 -31.03 -37.46 1.26
CA SER A 172 -29.76 -36.87 0.84
C SER A 172 -29.41 -35.77 1.84
N SER A 173 -29.03 -36.16 3.05
CA SER A 173 -28.29 -35.32 3.98
C SER A 173 -26.83 -35.26 3.53
N ASN A 174 -26.61 -34.81 2.29
CA ASN A 174 -25.41 -34.09 1.92
C ASN A 174 -25.83 -32.63 1.75
N ARG A 175 -26.27 -32.01 2.84
CA ARG A 175 -25.91 -30.61 3.04
C ARG A 175 -24.40 -30.68 3.24
N GLY A 176 -23.66 -30.41 2.18
CA GLY A 176 -22.21 -30.48 2.19
C GLY A 176 -21.70 -29.75 3.41
N MET A 177 -20.79 -30.37 4.15
CA MET A 177 -19.85 -29.58 4.92
C MET A 177 -19.11 -28.72 3.90
N GLU A 178 -19.58 -27.50 3.72
CA GLU A 178 -18.90 -26.46 2.98
C GLU A 178 -17.53 -26.33 3.65
N LEU A 179 -16.50 -26.87 3.00
CA LEU A 179 -15.14 -26.84 3.53
C LEU A 179 -14.71 -25.38 3.53
N THR A 180 -14.72 -24.77 4.72
CA THR A 180 -14.21 -23.42 4.93
C THR A 180 -12.77 -23.35 4.44
N MET A 181 -12.50 -22.42 3.51
CA MET A 181 -11.15 -22.24 2.96
C MET A 181 -10.27 -21.52 3.98
N THR A 182 -8.98 -21.83 3.97
CA THR A 182 -7.99 -20.95 4.60
C THR A 182 -7.95 -19.59 3.88
N LYS A 183 -7.33 -18.59 4.50
CA LYS A 183 -7.18 -17.27 3.88
C LYS A 183 -6.39 -17.34 2.57
N ARG A 184 -5.29 -18.10 2.57
CA ARG A 184 -4.44 -18.35 1.40
C ARG A 184 -5.20 -19.03 0.27
N GLU A 185 -5.89 -20.14 0.56
CA GLU A 185 -6.67 -20.87 -0.46
C GLU A 185 -7.75 -19.98 -1.09
N ARG A 186 -8.45 -19.17 -0.28
CA ARG A 186 -9.48 -18.24 -0.76
C ARG A 186 -8.91 -17.19 -1.72
N VAL A 187 -7.78 -16.57 -1.35
CA VAL A 187 -7.13 -15.56 -2.20
C VAL A 187 -6.56 -16.21 -3.47
N GLN A 188 -5.95 -17.39 -3.37
CA GLN A 188 -5.46 -18.13 -4.54
C GLN A 188 -6.59 -18.51 -5.51
N ALA A 189 -7.73 -18.97 -4.99
CA ALA A 189 -8.90 -19.28 -5.81
C ALA A 189 -9.47 -18.04 -6.50
N ALA A 190 -9.58 -16.90 -5.81
CA ALA A 190 -9.98 -15.65 -6.43
C ALA A 190 -8.98 -15.20 -7.52
N VAL A 191 -7.68 -15.26 -7.25
CA VAL A 191 -6.63 -14.95 -8.24
C VAL A 191 -6.74 -15.83 -9.49
N ALA A 192 -7.06 -17.12 -9.30
CA ALA A 192 -7.27 -18.07 -10.39
C ALA A 192 -8.64 -17.93 -11.10
N GLY A 193 -9.51 -17.01 -10.65
CA GLY A 193 -10.88 -16.85 -11.17
C GLY A 193 -11.83 -17.99 -10.80
N GLY A 194 -11.47 -18.80 -9.79
CA GLY A 194 -12.27 -19.91 -9.28
C GLY A 194 -13.36 -19.49 -8.29
N GLU A 195 -14.10 -20.49 -7.82
CA GLU A 195 -15.10 -20.32 -6.74
C GLU A 195 -14.39 -20.15 -5.40
N THR A 196 -14.98 -19.33 -4.52
CA THR A 196 -14.54 -19.15 -3.14
C THR A 196 -15.67 -19.43 -2.15
N ASP A 197 -15.35 -19.83 -0.93
CA ASP A 197 -16.33 -20.01 0.16
C ASP A 197 -16.99 -18.69 0.59
N ARG A 198 -16.28 -17.58 0.39
CA ARG A 198 -16.79 -16.20 0.42
C ARG A 198 -15.84 -15.29 -0.36
N VAL A 199 -16.25 -14.06 -0.65
CA VAL A 199 -15.36 -13.10 -1.32
C VAL A 199 -14.20 -12.74 -0.38
N PRO A 200 -12.93 -12.85 -0.83
CA PRO A 200 -11.80 -12.38 -0.04
C PRO A 200 -11.76 -10.85 0.05
N TYR A 201 -11.20 -10.31 1.12
CA TYR A 201 -11.06 -8.87 1.30
C TYR A 201 -9.74 -8.47 1.99
N SER A 202 -9.33 -7.22 1.78
CA SER A 202 -8.19 -6.59 2.46
C SER A 202 -8.36 -5.06 2.46
N PHE A 203 -7.35 -4.33 2.94
CA PHE A 203 -7.35 -2.88 3.02
C PHE A 203 -5.99 -2.31 2.62
N TRP A 204 -6.03 -1.08 2.09
CA TRP A 204 -4.86 -0.26 1.87
C TRP A 204 -4.86 0.87 2.90
N TYR A 205 -3.94 0.84 3.86
CA TYR A 205 -3.98 1.76 4.99
C TYR A 205 -2.60 2.32 5.31
N HIS A 206 -2.49 3.64 5.37
CA HIS A 206 -1.26 4.32 5.77
C HIS A 206 -1.32 4.70 7.26
N PHE A 207 -0.35 4.20 8.02
CA PHE A 207 -0.12 4.60 9.42
C PHE A 207 0.61 5.95 9.49
N THR A 208 -0.03 7.03 9.02
CA THR A 208 0.62 8.34 8.77
C THR A 208 1.25 8.99 10.00
N TRP A 209 0.81 8.61 11.21
CA TRP A 209 1.37 9.11 12.47
C TRP A 209 2.69 8.44 12.87
N ILE A 210 3.05 7.31 12.26
CA ILE A 210 4.31 6.61 12.52
C ILE A 210 5.38 7.15 11.57
N GLU A 211 6.43 7.76 12.09
CA GLU A 211 7.52 8.30 11.28
C GLU A 211 8.45 7.19 10.76
N ASP A 212 8.85 6.25 11.63
CA ASP A 212 9.73 5.14 11.27
C ASP A 212 8.95 3.98 10.66
N LYS A 213 8.88 3.96 9.32
CA LYS A 213 8.19 2.94 8.50
C LYS A 213 8.87 1.58 8.45
N ALA A 214 9.87 1.33 9.30
CA ALA A 214 10.47 0.01 9.50
C ALA A 214 10.72 -0.30 10.99
N GLY A 215 10.32 0.60 11.88
CA GLY A 215 10.53 0.49 13.32
C GLY A 215 9.53 -0.43 14.01
N GLU A 216 9.74 -0.63 15.31
CA GLU A 216 8.89 -1.50 16.14
C GLU A 216 7.41 -1.10 16.10
N GLU A 217 7.15 0.21 16.20
CA GLU A 217 5.79 0.74 16.21
C GLU A 217 5.05 0.43 14.90
N PHE A 218 5.74 0.56 13.76
CA PHE A 218 5.19 0.24 12.45
C PHE A 218 4.88 -1.26 12.33
N ILE A 219 5.84 -2.12 12.70
CA ILE A 219 5.67 -3.57 12.66
C ILE A 219 4.47 -4.00 13.50
N GLN A 220 4.36 -3.48 14.73
CA GLN A 220 3.25 -3.81 15.61
C GLN A 220 1.91 -3.29 15.06
N ALA A 221 1.89 -2.08 14.47
CA ALA A 221 0.68 -1.53 13.88
C ALA A 221 0.16 -2.36 12.70
N GLU A 222 1.05 -2.85 11.82
CA GLU A 222 0.72 -3.74 10.71
C GLU A 222 0.14 -5.08 11.20
N ILE A 223 0.77 -5.70 12.22
CA ILE A 223 0.32 -6.96 12.81
C ILE A 223 -1.04 -6.79 13.50
N ASP A 224 -1.20 -5.75 14.30
CA ASP A 224 -2.42 -5.43 15.01
C ASP A 224 -3.56 -5.16 14.04
N PHE A 225 -3.30 -4.43 12.96
CA PHE A 225 -4.28 -4.14 11.92
C PHE A 225 -4.73 -5.42 11.22
N ALA A 226 -3.79 -6.25 10.76
CA ALA A 226 -4.11 -7.49 10.09
C ALA A 226 -4.93 -8.45 10.98
N THR A 227 -4.63 -8.47 12.28
CA THR A 227 -5.31 -9.31 13.27
C THR A 227 -6.68 -8.76 13.63
N ARG A 228 -6.79 -7.46 13.95
CA ARG A 228 -8.04 -6.80 14.33
C ARG A 228 -9.10 -6.87 13.23
N HIS A 229 -8.69 -6.64 11.99
CA HIS A 229 -9.60 -6.61 10.85
C HIS A 229 -9.72 -7.97 10.14
N GLU A 230 -8.97 -8.98 10.59
CA GLU A 230 -9.00 -10.34 10.05
C GLU A 230 -8.92 -10.39 8.51
N VAL A 231 -8.05 -9.57 7.91
CA VAL A 231 -7.87 -9.49 6.46
C VAL A 231 -7.46 -10.84 5.87
N ASP A 232 -7.83 -11.11 4.62
CA ASP A 232 -7.46 -12.36 3.94
C ASP A 232 -6.02 -12.35 3.43
N PHE A 233 -5.46 -11.19 3.13
CA PHE A 233 -4.02 -10.98 2.95
C PHE A 233 -3.65 -9.60 3.48
N LEU A 234 -2.41 -9.42 3.89
CA LEU A 234 -1.90 -8.12 4.32
C LEU A 234 -1.09 -7.48 3.18
N LYS A 235 -1.39 -6.21 2.88
CA LYS A 235 -0.51 -5.34 2.11
C LYS A 235 0.21 -4.38 3.06
N VAL A 236 1.53 -4.49 3.12
CA VAL A 236 2.37 -3.56 3.86
C VAL A 236 2.67 -2.35 2.96
N MET A 237 2.59 -1.14 3.51
CA MET A 237 2.92 0.07 2.77
C MET A 237 4.43 0.34 2.85
N HIS A 238 5.15 0.19 1.73
CA HIS A 238 6.56 0.56 1.62
C HIS A 238 6.72 2.07 1.48
N ASP A 239 6.47 2.79 2.56
CA ASP A 239 6.70 4.23 2.63
C ASP A 239 8.19 4.57 2.89
N ALA A 240 9.10 3.61 2.66
CA ALA A 240 10.54 3.80 2.78
C ALA A 240 11.08 4.74 1.69
N PRO A 241 11.94 5.71 2.06
CA PRO A 241 12.62 6.57 1.09
C PRO A 241 13.50 5.78 0.11
N TYR A 242 13.71 6.35 -1.08
CA TYR A 242 14.76 5.88 -1.99
C TYR A 242 16.08 6.52 -1.57
N ASP A 243 17.08 5.70 -1.27
CA ASP A 243 18.38 6.18 -0.81
C ASP A 243 19.12 6.94 -1.92
N MET A 244 19.51 8.18 -1.63
CA MET A 244 20.31 9.02 -2.53
C MET A 244 21.74 9.16 -1.98
N PRO A 245 22.78 9.09 -2.81
CA PRO A 245 24.14 9.22 -2.33
C PRO A 245 24.40 10.66 -1.86
N PRO A 246 25.30 10.90 -0.88
CA PRO A 246 25.59 12.25 -0.38
C PRO A 246 26.07 13.24 -1.46
N SER A 247 26.68 12.74 -2.54
CA SER A 247 27.13 13.54 -3.68
C SER A 247 25.98 13.98 -4.61
N LEU A 248 24.80 13.37 -4.50
CA LEU A 248 23.61 13.70 -5.27
C LEU A 248 22.38 13.62 -4.35
N PRO A 249 22.18 14.60 -3.46
CA PRO A 249 21.09 14.55 -2.48
C PRO A 249 19.70 14.69 -3.12
N ALA A 250 19.61 15.28 -4.31
CA ALA A 250 18.38 15.40 -5.09
C ALA A 250 18.69 15.55 -6.60
N ILE A 251 17.68 15.24 -7.43
CA ILE A 251 17.70 15.54 -8.87
C ILE A 251 17.25 16.98 -9.11
N GLU A 252 18.19 17.84 -9.51
CA GLU A 252 17.95 19.27 -9.79
C GLU A 252 18.05 19.62 -11.29
N HIS A 253 18.79 18.80 -12.05
CA HIS A 253 19.00 19.00 -13.49
C HIS A 253 18.78 17.68 -14.22
N ALA A 254 18.32 17.72 -15.48
CA ALA A 254 18.04 16.52 -16.25
C ALA A 254 19.28 15.60 -16.39
N ALA A 255 20.48 16.19 -16.50
CA ALA A 255 21.73 15.43 -16.54
C ALA A 255 21.99 14.57 -15.28
N HIS A 256 21.42 14.93 -14.11
CA HIS A 256 21.59 14.16 -12.87
C HIS A 256 20.94 12.78 -12.94
N TRP A 257 19.95 12.55 -13.80
CA TRP A 257 19.37 11.22 -13.99
C TRP A 257 20.40 10.19 -14.47
N ARG A 258 21.47 10.62 -15.15
CA ARG A 258 22.56 9.71 -15.57
C ARG A 258 23.51 9.33 -14.44
N LEU A 259 23.39 9.98 -13.28
CA LEU A 259 24.25 9.77 -12.12
C LEU A 259 23.62 8.83 -11.08
N ILE A 260 22.36 8.42 -11.25
CA ILE A 260 21.75 7.48 -10.33
C ILE A 260 22.22 6.05 -10.63
N GLU A 261 22.37 5.28 -9.56
CA GLU A 261 22.82 3.88 -9.59
C GLU A 261 21.76 2.98 -8.93
N PRO A 262 21.66 1.70 -9.33
CA PRO A 262 20.77 0.75 -8.67
C PRO A 262 21.16 0.57 -7.20
N LEU A 263 20.17 0.44 -6.31
CA LEU A 263 20.43 0.24 -4.89
C LEU A 263 20.65 -1.24 -4.56
N ASP A 264 21.52 -1.50 -3.58
CA ASP A 264 21.50 -2.78 -2.87
C ASP A 264 20.30 -2.79 -1.91
N VAL A 265 19.25 -3.50 -2.31
CA VAL A 265 17.99 -3.57 -1.58
C VAL A 265 18.08 -4.25 -0.20
N ARG A 266 19.24 -4.80 0.16
CA ARG A 266 19.51 -5.36 1.50
C ARG A 266 20.13 -4.34 2.46
N ARG A 267 20.34 -3.11 2.00
CA ARG A 267 20.95 -2.02 2.78
C ARG A 267 20.03 -0.80 2.83
N GLY A 268 20.40 0.17 3.66
CA GLY A 268 19.69 1.45 3.75
C GLY A 268 18.24 1.29 4.20
N HIS A 269 17.35 2.11 3.64
CA HIS A 269 15.93 2.09 3.97
C HIS A 269 15.25 0.81 3.49
N PHE A 270 15.61 0.30 2.31
CA PHE A 270 15.09 -0.96 1.78
C PHE A 270 15.48 -2.15 2.67
N GLY A 271 16.75 -2.23 3.07
CA GLY A 271 17.23 -3.31 3.95
C GLY A 271 16.55 -3.31 5.32
N ARG A 272 16.32 -2.13 5.90
CA ARG A 272 15.53 -2.01 7.14
C ARG A 272 14.09 -2.46 6.94
N HIS A 273 13.45 -2.06 5.84
CA HIS A 273 12.09 -2.48 5.51
C HIS A 273 11.99 -3.99 5.28
N LEU A 274 13.02 -4.60 4.68
CA LEU A 274 13.10 -6.06 4.51
C LEU A 274 13.09 -6.78 5.86
N GLU A 275 13.85 -6.28 6.83
CA GLU A 275 13.85 -6.84 8.19
C GLU A 275 12.49 -6.64 8.89
N ALA A 276 11.81 -5.51 8.65
CA ALA A 276 10.45 -5.32 9.12
C ALA A 276 9.47 -6.34 8.51
N LEU A 277 9.53 -6.57 7.19
CA LEU A 277 8.70 -7.55 6.48
C LEU A 277 8.91 -8.97 7.02
N LYS A 278 10.17 -9.38 7.29
CA LYS A 278 10.48 -10.68 7.90
C LYS A 278 9.82 -10.85 9.26
N ARG A 279 9.87 -9.81 10.10
CA ARG A 279 9.27 -9.81 11.43
C ARG A 279 7.75 -9.84 11.37
N ILE A 280 7.15 -9.10 10.43
CA ILE A 280 5.71 -9.14 10.17
C ILE A 280 5.31 -10.56 9.72
N ARG A 281 5.98 -11.13 8.73
CA ARG A 281 5.74 -12.51 8.26
C ARG A 281 5.80 -13.53 9.39
N ALA A 282 6.84 -13.49 10.21
CA ALA A 282 7.02 -14.42 11.33
C ALA A 282 5.96 -14.29 12.44
N SER A 283 5.23 -13.16 12.47
CA SER A 283 4.19 -12.88 13.48
C SER A 283 2.78 -13.16 12.98
N LEU A 284 2.61 -13.41 11.68
CA LEU A 284 1.32 -13.70 11.06
C LEU A 284 1.19 -15.20 10.78
N PRO A 285 -0.03 -15.76 10.81
CA PRO A 285 -0.25 -17.14 10.37
C PRO A 285 0.20 -17.36 8.92
N ASP A 286 0.77 -18.54 8.62
CA ASP A 286 1.25 -18.91 7.27
C ASP A 286 0.15 -18.85 6.20
N ASP A 287 -1.10 -19.01 6.62
CA ASP A 287 -2.27 -18.93 5.75
C ASP A 287 -2.65 -17.50 5.37
N ARG A 288 -2.01 -16.45 5.91
CA ARG A 288 -2.22 -15.06 5.50
C ARG A 288 -1.15 -14.65 4.49
N PRO A 289 -1.50 -14.46 3.21
CA PRO A 289 -0.54 -13.95 2.24
C PRO A 289 -0.07 -12.54 2.61
N LEU A 290 1.17 -12.22 2.24
CA LEU A 290 1.79 -10.93 2.48
C LEU A 290 2.30 -10.36 1.17
N VAL A 291 1.94 -9.11 0.88
CA VAL A 291 2.49 -8.36 -0.24
C VAL A 291 3.03 -7.03 0.25
N ASP A 292 4.07 -6.53 -0.41
CA ASP A 292 4.63 -5.21 -0.15
C ASP A 292 4.23 -4.26 -1.28
N THR A 293 3.80 -3.06 -0.92
CA THR A 293 3.61 -1.99 -1.91
C THR A 293 4.96 -1.62 -2.47
N VAL A 294 5.13 -1.59 -3.78
CA VAL A 294 6.32 -1.04 -4.43
C VAL A 294 5.84 0.15 -5.24
N PHE A 295 6.32 1.34 -4.91
CA PHE A 295 5.97 2.52 -5.71
C PHE A 295 6.65 2.45 -7.08
N HIS A 296 5.91 2.78 -8.14
CA HIS A 296 6.44 2.85 -9.50
C HIS A 296 7.66 3.78 -9.61
N CYS A 297 8.54 3.50 -10.57
CA CYS A 297 9.78 4.26 -10.79
C CYS A 297 9.53 5.77 -10.93
N PHE A 298 8.45 6.21 -11.60
CA PHE A 298 8.10 7.63 -11.68
C PHE A 298 7.71 8.24 -10.32
N ALA A 299 7.06 7.48 -9.45
CA ALA A 299 6.71 7.95 -8.11
C ALA A 299 7.96 8.12 -7.23
N TYR A 300 8.94 7.22 -7.34
CA TYR A 300 10.25 7.41 -6.72
C TYR A 300 11.03 8.56 -7.35
N ALA A 301 11.01 8.70 -8.68
CA ALA A 301 11.61 9.83 -9.40
C ALA A 301 11.09 11.17 -8.88
N GLN A 302 9.78 11.30 -8.67
CA GLN A 302 9.18 12.51 -8.08
C GLN A 302 9.64 12.79 -6.64
N ARG A 303 9.96 11.75 -5.86
CA ARG A 303 10.41 11.88 -4.47
C ARG A 303 11.89 12.26 -4.36
N ILE A 304 12.72 11.81 -5.30
CA ILE A 304 14.16 12.12 -5.31
C ILE A 304 14.48 13.41 -6.10
N ALA A 305 13.54 13.91 -6.88
CA ALA A 305 13.64 15.23 -7.49
C ALA A 305 13.51 16.35 -6.46
N ALA A 306 14.25 17.44 -6.68
CA ALA A 306 14.20 18.63 -5.82
C ALA A 306 12.79 19.25 -5.73
N ALA A 307 11.98 19.05 -6.78
CA ALA A 307 10.55 19.31 -6.77
C ALA A 307 9.82 18.27 -7.63
N ARG A 308 8.62 17.85 -7.20
CA ARG A 308 7.83 16.83 -7.92
C ARG A 308 7.57 17.16 -9.40
N PRO A 309 7.16 18.38 -9.77
CA PRO A 309 6.88 18.71 -11.18
C PRO A 309 8.12 18.63 -12.09
N LEU A 310 9.32 18.74 -11.51
CA LEU A 310 10.57 18.82 -12.24
C LEU A 310 10.86 17.57 -13.07
N VAL A 311 10.31 16.40 -12.68
CA VAL A 311 10.46 15.17 -13.48
C VAL A 311 9.81 15.33 -14.85
N LEU A 312 8.66 16.00 -14.93
CA LEU A 312 7.96 16.25 -16.20
C LEU A 312 8.68 17.32 -17.02
N ASP A 313 9.22 18.36 -16.38
CA ASP A 313 10.04 19.37 -17.06
C ASP A 313 11.30 18.73 -17.66
N HIS A 314 12.00 17.89 -16.90
CA HIS A 314 13.17 17.14 -17.39
C HIS A 314 12.81 16.15 -18.50
N LEU A 315 11.59 15.59 -18.49
CA LEU A 315 11.14 14.68 -19.54
C LEU A 315 10.96 15.42 -20.88
N GLN A 316 10.58 16.70 -20.85
CA GLN A 316 10.55 17.56 -22.03
C GLN A 316 11.95 18.02 -22.46
N GLU A 317 12.85 18.25 -21.50
CA GLU A 317 14.22 18.73 -21.75
C GLU A 317 15.14 17.64 -22.31
N ASP A 318 15.21 16.48 -21.66
CA ASP A 318 16.10 15.37 -21.98
C ASP A 318 15.42 14.03 -21.62
N PRO A 319 14.51 13.53 -22.48
CA PRO A 319 13.74 12.32 -22.21
C PRO A 319 14.63 11.07 -22.08
N GLU A 320 15.78 11.03 -22.74
CA GLU A 320 16.72 9.91 -22.63
C GLU A 320 17.37 9.84 -21.25
N ALA A 321 17.71 11.00 -20.65
CA ALA A 321 18.21 11.04 -19.28
C ALA A 321 17.18 10.50 -18.31
N VAL A 322 15.94 10.99 -18.40
CA VAL A 322 14.85 10.55 -17.52
C VAL A 322 14.59 9.07 -17.70
N ALA A 323 14.50 8.58 -18.94
CA ALA A 323 14.29 7.16 -19.22
C ALA A 323 15.41 6.29 -18.62
N TYR A 324 16.68 6.69 -18.76
CA TYR A 324 17.80 6.01 -18.10
C TYR A 324 17.61 5.95 -16.58
N GLY A 325 17.27 7.09 -15.96
CA GLY A 325 17.07 7.14 -14.51
C GLY A 325 15.91 6.26 -14.05
N LEU A 326 14.79 6.27 -14.76
CA LEU A 326 13.64 5.41 -14.47
C LEU A 326 13.97 3.93 -14.63
N GLN A 327 14.78 3.56 -15.63
CA GLN A 327 15.27 2.19 -15.80
C GLN A 327 16.13 1.77 -14.60
N VAL A 328 17.05 2.62 -14.14
CA VAL A 328 17.90 2.34 -12.98
C VAL A 328 17.08 2.13 -11.71
N ILE A 329 16.08 2.98 -11.46
CA ILE A 329 15.13 2.77 -10.34
C ILE A 329 14.41 1.44 -10.54
N GLY A 330 13.94 1.14 -11.76
CA GLY A 330 13.33 -0.14 -12.13
C GLY A 330 14.20 -1.36 -11.81
N GLU A 331 15.51 -1.30 -12.07
CA GLU A 331 16.44 -2.37 -11.68
C GLU A 331 16.43 -2.63 -10.17
N THR A 332 16.40 -1.58 -9.36
CA THR A 332 16.25 -1.70 -7.91
C THR A 332 14.94 -2.39 -7.54
N LEU A 333 13.82 -2.02 -8.17
CA LEU A 333 12.50 -2.61 -7.86
C LEU A 333 12.40 -4.08 -8.29
N LYS A 334 12.99 -4.43 -9.45
CA LYS A 334 13.12 -5.83 -9.89
C LYS A 334 13.94 -6.65 -8.90
N ARG A 335 15.06 -6.09 -8.43
CA ARG A 335 15.88 -6.72 -7.39
C ARG A 335 15.11 -6.91 -6.09
N TRP A 336 14.30 -5.93 -5.69
CA TRP A 336 13.45 -6.02 -4.50
C TRP A 336 12.48 -7.19 -4.60
N ALA A 337 11.74 -7.31 -5.71
CA ALA A 337 10.82 -8.41 -5.94
C ALA A 337 11.53 -9.77 -5.85
N LYS A 338 12.67 -9.92 -6.53
CA LYS A 338 13.47 -11.14 -6.47
C LYS A 338 13.94 -11.48 -5.04
N VAL A 339 14.52 -10.51 -4.32
CA VAL A 339 15.03 -10.75 -2.96
C VAL A 339 13.91 -11.14 -2.01
N THR A 340 12.80 -10.41 -2.03
CA THR A 340 11.71 -10.58 -1.06
C THR A 340 10.85 -11.81 -1.30
N ILE A 341 10.64 -12.20 -2.56
CA ILE A 341 9.81 -13.35 -2.93
C ILE A 341 10.65 -14.63 -3.04
N GLU A 342 11.76 -14.62 -3.78
CA GLU A 342 12.53 -15.84 -4.10
C GLU A 342 13.61 -16.14 -3.05
N GLU A 343 14.47 -15.16 -2.73
CA GLU A 343 15.64 -15.41 -1.88
C GLU A 343 15.28 -15.51 -0.39
N GLU A 344 14.40 -14.63 0.08
CA GLU A 344 13.99 -14.58 1.49
C GLU A 344 12.66 -15.29 1.75
N GLY A 345 11.84 -15.53 0.72
CA GLY A 345 10.54 -16.21 0.87
C GLY A 345 9.53 -15.46 1.74
N VAL A 346 9.69 -14.14 1.88
CA VAL A 346 8.89 -13.32 2.82
C VAL A 346 7.57 -12.88 2.19
N LEU A 347 7.55 -12.60 0.89
CA LEU A 347 6.38 -12.10 0.18
C LEU A 347 5.78 -13.14 -0.77
N ASP A 348 4.46 -13.09 -0.92
CA ASP A 348 3.68 -13.88 -1.88
C ASP A 348 3.53 -13.18 -3.25
N GLY A 349 3.99 -11.93 -3.34
CA GLY A 349 3.93 -11.06 -4.51
C GLY A 349 4.23 -9.61 -4.12
N ILE A 350 4.25 -8.73 -5.12
CA ILE A 350 4.35 -7.28 -4.91
C ILE A 350 3.03 -6.61 -5.30
N PHE A 351 2.78 -5.43 -4.75
CA PHE A 351 1.75 -4.51 -5.19
C PHE A 351 2.43 -3.32 -5.87
N LEU A 352 2.52 -3.30 -7.20
CA LEU A 352 3.14 -2.20 -7.93
C LEU A 352 2.15 -1.05 -8.09
N ALA A 353 2.40 0.08 -7.44
CA ALA A 353 1.56 1.28 -7.52
C ALA A 353 2.00 2.17 -8.70
N ILE A 354 1.30 2.04 -9.82
CA ILE A 354 1.65 2.62 -11.13
C ILE A 354 0.93 3.96 -11.31
N ASN A 355 1.59 5.04 -10.94
CA ASN A 355 1.03 6.40 -11.07
C ASN A 355 1.22 6.98 -12.48
N GLY A 356 2.25 6.55 -13.22
CA GLY A 356 2.57 7.12 -14.54
C GLY A 356 1.54 6.78 -15.62
N VAL A 357 0.72 5.76 -15.39
CA VAL A 357 -0.37 5.34 -16.30
C VAL A 357 -1.54 6.33 -16.32
N SER A 358 -1.59 7.28 -15.38
CA SER A 358 -2.62 8.32 -15.36
C SER A 358 -2.31 9.42 -16.37
N GLY A 359 -3.34 9.81 -17.13
CA GLY A 359 -3.30 10.96 -18.02
C GLY A 359 -3.08 12.31 -17.33
N GLU A 360 -3.10 12.36 -15.99
CA GLU A 360 -2.75 13.56 -15.22
C GLU A 360 -1.28 13.95 -15.40
N PHE A 361 -0.38 12.98 -15.62
CA PHE A 361 1.06 13.24 -15.70
C PHE A 361 1.56 13.31 -17.14
N THR A 362 1.21 12.32 -17.95
CA THR A 362 1.70 12.20 -19.33
C THR A 362 0.63 11.61 -20.25
N ASP A 363 0.69 11.91 -21.54
CA ASP A 363 -0.14 11.24 -22.53
C ASP A 363 0.26 9.75 -22.69
N ALA A 364 -0.60 8.99 -23.40
CA ALA A 364 -0.42 7.55 -23.55
C ALA A 364 0.89 7.21 -24.28
N ALA A 365 1.27 7.99 -25.29
CA ALA A 365 2.46 7.76 -26.10
C ALA A 365 3.74 7.96 -25.27
N THR A 366 3.78 9.00 -24.44
CA THR A 366 4.90 9.29 -23.54
C THR A 366 5.03 8.20 -22.48
N TYR A 367 3.91 7.79 -21.86
CA TYR A 367 3.91 6.70 -20.89
C TYR A 367 4.41 5.38 -21.52
N GLU A 368 3.92 5.05 -22.72
CA GLU A 368 4.33 3.85 -23.47
C GLU A 368 5.83 3.86 -23.79
N GLN A 369 6.36 5.00 -24.24
CA GLN A 369 7.75 5.12 -24.64
C GLN A 369 8.73 5.10 -23.45
N VAL A 370 8.35 5.63 -22.30
CA VAL A 370 9.29 5.98 -21.22
C VAL A 370 9.13 5.11 -19.98
N MET A 371 7.92 4.67 -19.65
CA MET A 371 7.60 4.08 -18.34
C MET A 371 7.06 2.65 -18.45
N LEU A 372 6.23 2.37 -19.47
CA LEU A 372 5.51 1.10 -19.60
C LEU A 372 6.43 -0.13 -19.60
N GLN A 373 7.60 -0.03 -20.24
CA GLN A 373 8.55 -1.13 -20.28
C GLN A 373 9.12 -1.42 -18.89
N VAL A 374 9.41 -0.38 -18.09
CA VAL A 374 9.91 -0.54 -16.72
C VAL A 374 8.85 -1.21 -15.84
N ASP A 375 7.60 -0.79 -15.94
CA ASP A 375 6.48 -1.39 -15.21
C ASP A 375 6.28 -2.87 -15.58
N ARG A 376 6.36 -3.17 -16.88
CA ARG A 376 6.28 -4.55 -17.40
C ARG A 376 7.38 -5.42 -16.81
N GLU A 377 8.61 -4.95 -16.80
CA GLU A 377 9.74 -5.71 -16.27
C GLU A 377 9.67 -5.89 -14.75
N CYS A 378 9.19 -4.89 -14.00
CA CYS A 378 9.00 -5.00 -12.55
C CYS A 378 7.95 -6.08 -12.21
N LEU A 379 6.81 -6.07 -12.88
CA LEU A 379 5.78 -7.09 -12.69
C LEU A 379 6.26 -8.47 -13.18
N GLN A 380 6.99 -8.53 -14.29
CA GLN A 380 7.55 -9.80 -14.77
C GLN A 380 8.55 -10.37 -13.76
N ALA A 381 9.42 -9.56 -13.17
CA ALA A 381 10.37 -10.00 -12.14
C ALA A 381 9.65 -10.58 -10.91
N GLY A 382 8.54 -9.98 -10.48
CA GLY A 382 7.72 -10.53 -9.40
C GLY A 382 7.14 -11.92 -9.74
N ARG A 383 6.70 -12.14 -10.98
CA ARG A 383 6.21 -13.44 -11.43
C ARG A 383 7.31 -14.48 -11.55
N ASP A 384 8.44 -14.11 -12.15
CA ASP A 384 9.59 -14.99 -12.35
C ASP A 384 10.19 -15.45 -11.01
N ALA A 385 10.12 -14.59 -9.99
CA ALA A 385 10.49 -14.91 -8.61
C ALA A 385 9.51 -15.87 -7.90
N GLY A 386 8.38 -16.22 -8.53
CA GLY A 386 7.35 -17.11 -7.96
C GLY A 386 6.19 -16.38 -7.26
N GLY A 387 6.07 -15.06 -7.40
CA GLY A 387 5.01 -14.26 -6.81
C GLY A 387 3.67 -14.55 -7.45
N TRP A 388 2.82 -15.33 -6.78
CA TRP A 388 1.49 -15.71 -7.26
C TRP A 388 0.43 -14.64 -6.98
N LEU A 389 0.67 -13.73 -6.03
CA LEU A 389 -0.17 -12.58 -5.71
C LEU A 389 0.48 -11.26 -6.19
N ASN A 390 0.94 -11.23 -7.43
CA ASN A 390 1.50 -10.03 -8.03
C ASN A 390 0.40 -9.09 -8.53
N ILE A 391 0.30 -7.89 -7.95
CA ILE A 391 -0.81 -6.95 -8.15
C ILE A 391 -0.31 -5.72 -8.89
N ALA A 392 -0.97 -5.38 -10.00
CA ALA A 392 -0.83 -4.06 -10.63
C ALA A 392 -1.91 -3.13 -10.08
N HIS A 393 -1.50 -2.00 -9.50
CA HIS A 393 -2.41 -0.94 -9.08
C HIS A 393 -2.27 0.26 -10.01
N LEU A 394 -3.27 0.50 -10.85
CA LEU A 394 -3.31 1.65 -11.75
C LEU A 394 -3.81 2.86 -10.95
N HIS A 395 -2.90 3.79 -10.66
CA HIS A 395 -3.16 4.89 -9.73
C HIS A 395 -3.47 6.20 -10.46
N GLY A 396 -4.53 6.86 -10.02
CA GLY A 396 -4.93 8.20 -10.50
C GLY A 396 -6.19 8.21 -11.38
N PRO A 397 -6.65 9.40 -11.80
CA PRO A 397 -7.74 9.56 -12.75
C PRO A 397 -7.26 9.36 -14.20
N ASP A 398 -8.19 9.40 -15.17
CA ASP A 398 -7.89 9.38 -16.62
C ASP A 398 -6.85 8.33 -17.02
N LEU A 399 -7.04 7.09 -16.56
CA LEU A 399 -6.08 6.01 -16.76
C LEU A 399 -5.94 5.63 -18.24
N HIS A 400 -4.70 5.43 -18.70
CA HIS A 400 -4.37 4.73 -19.95
C HIS A 400 -4.65 3.23 -19.80
N PHE A 401 -5.90 2.88 -19.55
CA PHE A 401 -6.32 1.60 -18.98
C PHE A 401 -5.97 0.41 -19.88
N ASP A 402 -6.05 0.55 -21.21
CA ASP A 402 -5.64 -0.48 -22.17
C ASP A 402 -4.16 -0.87 -22.05
N LEU A 403 -3.28 0.12 -21.83
CA LEU A 403 -1.85 -0.13 -21.61
C LEU A 403 -1.64 -0.84 -20.27
N GLY A 404 -2.39 -0.45 -19.24
CA GLY A 404 -2.42 -1.13 -17.95
C GLY A 404 -2.85 -2.60 -18.06
N LEU A 405 -3.90 -2.90 -18.82
CA LEU A 405 -4.42 -4.27 -19.02
C LEU A 405 -3.41 -5.24 -19.64
N ALA A 406 -2.44 -4.73 -20.41
CA ALA A 406 -1.44 -5.53 -21.11
C ALA A 406 -0.23 -5.91 -20.22
N LEU A 407 -0.22 -5.49 -18.96
CA LEU A 407 0.87 -5.76 -18.02
C LEU A 407 0.83 -7.20 -17.45
N PRO A 408 1.98 -7.80 -17.10
CA PRO A 408 2.05 -9.18 -16.66
C PRO A 408 1.78 -9.32 -15.15
N TYR A 409 0.56 -9.04 -14.70
CA TYR A 409 0.13 -9.21 -13.30
C TYR A 409 -0.77 -10.44 -13.10
N ASN A 410 -1.03 -10.79 -11.84
CA ASN A 410 -2.02 -11.80 -11.45
C ASN A 410 -3.37 -11.19 -11.08
N ALA A 411 -3.35 -9.99 -10.47
CA ALA A 411 -4.55 -9.26 -10.11
C ALA A 411 -4.41 -7.75 -10.40
N LEU A 412 -5.54 -7.10 -10.67
CA LEU A 412 -5.62 -5.71 -11.08
C LEU A 412 -6.41 -4.88 -10.07
N SER A 413 -5.84 -3.78 -9.60
CA SER A 413 -6.47 -2.82 -8.68
C SER A 413 -6.50 -1.42 -9.30
N TRP A 414 -7.59 -0.70 -9.11
CA TRP A 414 -7.73 0.72 -9.48
C TRP A 414 -8.96 1.32 -8.80
N SER A 415 -9.12 2.63 -8.92
CA SER A 415 -10.28 3.39 -8.43
C SER A 415 -11.55 3.16 -9.28
N ASP A 416 -12.11 1.96 -9.24
CA ASP A 416 -13.24 1.52 -10.07
C ASP A 416 -14.51 2.35 -9.89
N ARG A 417 -14.75 2.88 -8.68
CA ARG A 417 -15.92 3.72 -8.38
C ARG A 417 -15.67 5.20 -8.55
N ALA A 418 -14.47 5.69 -8.21
CA ALA A 418 -14.16 7.12 -8.25
C ALA A 418 -13.81 7.60 -9.66
N PHE A 419 -13.02 6.83 -10.41
CA PHE A 419 -12.51 7.22 -11.73
C PHE A 419 -12.90 6.25 -12.84
N GLY A 420 -13.26 5.02 -12.48
CA GLY A 420 -13.63 3.99 -13.45
C GLY A 420 -12.43 3.41 -14.21
N PRO A 421 -12.66 2.48 -15.15
CA PRO A 421 -13.96 1.88 -15.46
C PRO A 421 -14.53 1.05 -14.29
N SER A 422 -15.84 0.74 -14.32
CA SER A 422 -16.44 -0.14 -13.30
C SER A 422 -15.90 -1.56 -13.37
N LEU A 423 -16.08 -2.36 -12.31
CA LEU A 423 -15.68 -3.76 -12.29
C LEU A 423 -16.34 -4.56 -13.42
N ALA A 424 -17.62 -4.33 -13.69
CA ALA A 424 -18.33 -4.98 -14.81
C ALA A 424 -17.70 -4.62 -16.17
N ALA A 425 -17.34 -3.36 -16.39
CA ALA A 425 -16.71 -2.91 -17.62
C ALA A 425 -15.28 -3.44 -17.79
N ALA A 426 -14.51 -3.56 -16.69
CA ALA A 426 -13.20 -4.19 -16.70
C ALA A 426 -13.29 -5.71 -16.92
N ARG A 427 -14.24 -6.40 -16.29
CA ARG A 427 -14.49 -7.84 -16.46
C ARG A 427 -14.79 -8.21 -17.91
N ALA A 428 -15.46 -7.34 -18.67
CA ALA A 428 -15.69 -7.54 -20.10
C ALA A 428 -14.40 -7.52 -20.95
N ARG A 429 -13.28 -7.03 -20.39
CA ARG A 429 -11.99 -6.84 -21.08
C ARG A 429 -10.88 -7.73 -20.52
N THR A 430 -11.04 -8.29 -19.32
CA THR A 430 -10.05 -9.18 -18.70
C THR A 430 -10.66 -10.24 -17.78
N ASN A 431 -10.01 -11.41 -17.77
CA ASN A 431 -10.32 -12.51 -16.86
C ASN A 431 -9.46 -12.49 -15.58
N SER A 432 -8.54 -11.54 -15.42
CA SER A 432 -7.74 -11.39 -14.20
C SER A 432 -8.61 -11.19 -12.96
N CYS A 433 -8.08 -11.50 -11.78
CA CYS A 433 -8.72 -11.11 -10.54
C CYS A 433 -8.76 -9.59 -10.42
N LEU A 434 -9.93 -9.03 -10.11
CA LEU A 434 -10.15 -7.60 -9.92
C LEU A 434 -10.14 -7.28 -8.42
N ILE A 435 -9.55 -6.16 -8.05
CA ILE A 435 -9.40 -5.74 -6.66
C ILE A 435 -9.95 -4.31 -6.53
N GLY A 436 -11.08 -4.15 -5.84
CA GLY A 436 -11.77 -2.88 -5.69
C GLY A 436 -13.19 -3.07 -5.17
N GLY A 437 -14.07 -2.09 -5.44
CA GLY A 437 -15.50 -2.17 -5.12
C GLY A 437 -15.98 -1.26 -3.99
N ILE A 438 -15.10 -0.57 -3.28
CA ILE A 438 -15.45 0.45 -2.28
C ILE A 438 -14.86 1.80 -2.69
N ASN A 439 -15.64 2.88 -2.56
CA ASN A 439 -15.19 4.21 -2.93
C ASN A 439 -14.26 4.78 -1.85
N GLU A 440 -12.97 4.91 -2.18
CA GLU A 440 -11.96 5.44 -1.28
C GLU A 440 -12.16 6.93 -0.95
N VAL A 441 -12.77 7.71 -1.83
CA VAL A 441 -12.89 9.19 -1.70
C VAL A 441 -13.95 9.55 -0.66
N THR A 442 -15.00 8.74 -0.56
CA THR A 442 -16.12 8.98 0.35
C THR A 442 -16.15 8.01 1.54
N GLY A 443 -15.18 7.09 1.60
CA GLY A 443 -15.19 5.97 2.53
C GLY A 443 -15.18 6.35 4.01
N ASP A 444 -14.70 7.55 4.36
CA ASP A 444 -14.69 8.10 5.73
C ASP A 444 -15.92 8.97 6.05
N GLN A 445 -16.72 9.32 5.04
CA GLN A 445 -17.82 10.29 5.16
C GLN A 445 -19.20 9.64 5.13
N VAL A 446 -19.31 8.47 4.52
CA VAL A 446 -20.59 7.75 4.36
C VAL A 446 -20.84 6.83 5.55
N PRO A 447 -22.11 6.53 5.87
CA PRO A 447 -22.43 5.59 6.93
C PRO A 447 -22.07 4.13 6.53
N PRO A 448 -21.86 3.22 7.50
CA PRO A 448 -21.54 1.81 7.25
C PRO A 448 -22.48 1.08 6.28
N GLU A 449 -23.77 1.45 6.29
CA GLU A 449 -24.79 0.89 5.40
C GLU A 449 -24.46 1.16 3.92
N ALA A 450 -23.91 2.34 3.63
CA ALA A 450 -23.50 2.69 2.28
C ALA A 450 -22.29 1.85 1.85
N ILE A 451 -21.29 1.69 2.71
CA ILE A 451 -20.13 0.83 2.44
C ILE A 451 -20.56 -0.62 2.18
N ARG A 452 -21.49 -1.16 2.98
CA ARG A 452 -22.06 -2.50 2.73
C ARG A 452 -22.76 -2.59 1.38
N ALA A 453 -23.52 -1.55 1.01
CA ALA A 453 -24.21 -1.52 -0.27
C ALA A 453 -23.23 -1.47 -1.46
N GLU A 454 -22.15 -0.69 -1.35
CA GLU A 454 -21.08 -0.67 -2.36
C GLU A 454 -20.42 -2.04 -2.52
N GLY A 455 -20.11 -2.71 -1.40
CA GLY A 455 -19.55 -4.05 -1.45
C GLY A 455 -20.48 -5.07 -2.09
N LYS A 456 -21.78 -5.06 -1.75
CA LYS A 456 -22.79 -5.96 -2.36
C LYS A 456 -22.97 -5.68 -3.86
N ASP A 457 -22.94 -4.41 -4.25
CA ASP A 457 -22.96 -4.00 -5.67
C ASP A 457 -21.72 -4.51 -6.42
N ALA A 458 -20.52 -4.31 -5.87
CA ALA A 458 -19.28 -4.78 -6.46
C ALA A 458 -19.26 -6.31 -6.69
N ILE A 459 -19.76 -7.07 -5.71
CA ILE A 459 -19.91 -8.53 -5.82
C ILE A 459 -20.86 -8.89 -6.96
N ALA A 460 -22.01 -8.21 -7.05
CA ALA A 460 -23.00 -8.45 -8.11
C ALA A 460 -22.49 -8.09 -9.52
N GLN A 461 -21.60 -7.10 -9.66
CA GLN A 461 -21.04 -6.71 -10.95
C GLN A 461 -20.20 -7.81 -11.64
N VAL A 462 -19.69 -8.77 -10.87
CA VAL A 462 -18.78 -9.83 -11.36
C VAL A 462 -19.18 -11.23 -10.88
N ASP A 463 -20.44 -11.39 -10.45
CA ASP A 463 -21.01 -12.63 -9.91
C ASP A 463 -20.16 -13.25 -8.77
N GLY A 464 -19.46 -12.41 -8.00
CA GLY A 464 -18.54 -12.82 -6.93
C GLY A 464 -17.25 -13.50 -7.38
N LYS A 465 -17.01 -13.67 -8.69
CA LYS A 465 -15.88 -14.45 -9.22
C LYS A 465 -14.68 -13.58 -9.57
N GLY A 466 -13.51 -14.07 -9.18
CA GLY A 466 -12.25 -13.37 -9.41
C GLY A 466 -12.26 -11.95 -8.86
N LEU A 467 -12.78 -11.78 -7.64
CA LEU A 467 -12.90 -10.51 -6.95
C LEU A 467 -12.20 -10.59 -5.59
N ILE A 468 -11.45 -9.55 -5.26
CA ILE A 468 -11.02 -9.24 -3.89
C ILE A 468 -11.65 -7.90 -3.53
N LEU A 469 -12.49 -7.88 -2.50
CA LEU A 469 -13.21 -6.67 -2.11
C LEU A 469 -12.31 -5.75 -1.28
N THR A 470 -12.20 -4.49 -1.70
CA THR A 470 -11.49 -3.44 -0.96
C THR A 470 -11.80 -2.07 -1.56
N CYS A 471 -11.15 -1.02 -1.08
CA CYS A 471 -11.18 0.31 -1.66
C CYS A 471 -10.37 0.40 -2.97
N GLY A 472 -10.78 1.28 -3.87
CA GLY A 472 -10.10 1.48 -5.15
C GLY A 472 -8.66 1.99 -5.03
N CYS A 473 -8.38 2.77 -3.99
CA CYS A 473 -7.04 3.22 -3.55
C CYS A 473 -7.03 3.33 -2.01
N ALA A 474 -6.04 3.94 -1.35
CA ALA A 474 -5.94 3.98 0.11
C ALA A 474 -7.19 4.55 0.82
N PHE A 475 -7.66 3.87 1.87
CA PHE A 475 -8.65 4.45 2.76
C PHE A 475 -8.06 5.70 3.43
N PRO A 476 -8.83 6.79 3.57
CA PRO A 476 -8.41 7.91 4.39
C PRO A 476 -8.07 7.42 5.80
N THR A 477 -6.94 7.84 6.35
CA THR A 477 -6.55 7.52 7.73
C THR A 477 -7.64 7.79 8.79
N PRO A 478 -8.49 8.83 8.69
CA PRO A 478 -9.58 9.01 9.67
C PRO A 478 -10.82 8.12 9.42
N THR A 479 -10.76 7.13 8.53
CA THR A 479 -11.90 6.24 8.24
C THR A 479 -12.39 5.55 9.52
N PRO A 480 -13.69 5.66 9.86
CA PRO A 480 -14.23 5.01 11.06
C PRO A 480 -14.08 3.48 11.04
N GLU A 481 -13.84 2.90 12.21
CA GLU A 481 -13.74 1.46 12.41
C GLU A 481 -15.00 0.71 11.95
N GLU A 482 -16.19 1.30 12.14
CA GLU A 482 -17.44 0.73 11.62
C GLU A 482 -17.48 0.64 10.10
N ASN A 483 -16.80 1.55 9.39
CA ASN A 483 -16.75 1.54 7.92
C ASN A 483 -15.80 0.45 7.42
N LEU A 484 -14.65 0.26 8.07
CA LEU A 484 -13.77 -0.88 7.76
C LEU A 484 -14.47 -2.22 8.04
N ARG A 485 -15.22 -2.31 9.14
CA ARG A 485 -16.02 -3.50 9.46
C ARG A 485 -17.12 -3.75 8.43
N ALA A 486 -17.76 -2.71 7.91
CA ALA A 486 -18.78 -2.84 6.88
C ALA A 486 -18.26 -3.50 5.58
N VAL A 487 -17.00 -3.25 5.19
CA VAL A 487 -16.37 -3.95 4.07
C VAL A 487 -16.29 -5.46 4.33
N ARG A 488 -15.84 -5.85 5.53
CA ARG A 488 -15.81 -7.26 5.96
C ARG A 488 -17.21 -7.88 5.96
N GLU A 489 -18.20 -7.18 6.50
CA GLU A 489 -19.60 -7.65 6.54
C GLU A 489 -20.17 -7.90 5.13
N ALA A 490 -19.82 -7.03 4.16
CA ALA A 490 -20.21 -7.23 2.77
C ALA A 490 -19.55 -8.47 2.14
N ALA A 491 -18.26 -8.70 2.41
CA ALA A 491 -17.49 -9.81 1.86
C ALA A 491 -17.89 -11.18 2.46
N VAL A 492 -18.23 -11.21 3.75
CA VAL A 492 -18.52 -12.45 4.50
C VAL A 492 -20.00 -12.87 4.39
N GLY A 493 -20.87 -12.04 3.81
CA GLY A 493 -22.28 -12.37 3.61
C GLY A 493 -23.13 -12.18 4.86
N GLY A 494 -23.10 -10.96 5.43
CA GLY A 494 -23.97 -10.53 6.53
C GLY A 494 -25.44 -10.38 6.17
#